data_AF-A0A6F8V8Z9-F1
#
_entry.id   AF-A0A6F8V8Z9-F1
#
_cell.length_a   1.000
_cell.length_b   1.000
_cell.length_c   1.000
_cell.angle_alpha   90.00
_cell.angle_beta   90.00
_cell.angle_gamma   90.00
#
_symmetry.space_group_name_H-M   'P 1'
#
loop_
_entity.id
_entity.type
_entity.pdbx_description
1 polymer ?
#
loop_
_entity_poly.entity_id
_entity_poly.type
_entity_poly.pdbx_seq_one_letter_code
_entity_poly.pdbx_strand_id
1 'polypeptide(L)'
;MDLSSLRDTVQRNCHISDALHARNYTLCTYLLKMREFYRWEKGFPFDVSLPKDDLGDWITEREALWEQLEIDRFEPLRLGQSQIDPFETSVINQELTAQGLVYSGGYGGYAAPHFFLAELLRTERREGLPVLIAGREHARDMAAPPAMLLDGTLFIRRESMRRMLWEKIEEWRWKQHQDAMARAMAQYDFDADFTQALEQMTDNEVESALLHEIGEWRAEALLGEDWPALLLAVSGSRGEIVARAVRDHLADCTSTLPTLLDQENAAGLHFYFANLKGMRRELFPELSEAYQSWVEGGRLQALRAMVQQGAPRWSETAMHLLQLHRENPGSCAVEIGRLYAK
;
A
#
# COMPACT_ATOMS: atom_id res chain seq x y z
N MET A 1 -0.20 15.03 27.31
CA MET A 1 0.10 13.67 26.83
C MET A 1 1.61 13.54 26.70
N ASP A 2 2.21 12.45 27.18
CA ASP A 2 3.63 12.18 26.97
C ASP A 2 3.81 11.49 25.61
N LEU A 3 4.25 12.24 24.61
CA LEU A 3 4.48 11.72 23.27
C LEU A 3 5.57 10.64 23.26
N SER A 4 6.56 10.70 24.16
CA SER A 4 7.61 9.68 24.23
C SER A 4 7.02 8.34 24.64
N SER A 5 6.29 8.30 25.76
CA SER A 5 5.64 7.06 26.21
C SER A 5 4.67 6.51 25.17
N LEU A 6 3.87 7.36 24.51
CA LEU A 6 2.94 6.91 23.48
C LEU A 6 3.70 6.29 22.28
N ARG A 7 4.74 6.99 21.79
CA ARG A 7 5.60 6.49 20.72
C ARG A 7 6.19 5.13 21.08
N ASP A 8 6.73 5.00 22.28
CA ASP A 8 7.42 3.78 22.70
C ASP A 8 6.45 2.59 22.80
N THR A 9 5.23 2.79 23.30
CA THR A 9 4.17 1.76 23.29
C THR A 9 3.76 1.38 21.86
N VAL A 10 3.54 2.36 20.98
CA VAL A 10 3.18 2.06 19.58
C VAL A 10 4.31 1.31 18.89
N GLN A 11 5.55 1.77 19.02
CA GLN A 11 6.71 1.11 18.40
C GLN A 11 6.93 -0.31 18.94
N ARG A 12 6.64 -0.55 20.21
CA ARG A 12 6.67 -1.90 20.80
C ARG A 12 5.62 -2.80 20.15
N ASN A 13 4.38 -2.32 19.96
CA ASN A 13 3.35 -3.06 19.23
C ASN A 13 3.77 -3.36 17.78
N CYS A 14 4.43 -2.39 17.12
CA CYS A 14 5.00 -2.62 15.80
C CYS A 14 6.04 -3.77 15.81
N HIS A 15 6.94 -3.76 16.79
CA HIS A 15 7.94 -4.82 16.91
C HIS A 15 7.36 -6.18 17.25
N ILE A 16 6.28 -6.26 18.05
CA ILE A 16 5.56 -7.52 18.29
C ILE A 16 4.97 -8.03 16.97
N SER A 17 4.37 -7.15 16.16
CA SER A 17 3.85 -7.56 14.85
C SER A 17 4.95 -8.02 13.90
N ASP A 18 6.02 -7.24 13.77
CA ASP A 18 7.15 -7.61 12.92
C ASP A 18 7.80 -8.92 13.36
N ALA A 19 7.94 -9.18 14.66
CA ALA A 19 8.48 -10.44 15.18
C ALA A 19 7.68 -11.66 14.70
N LEU A 20 6.35 -11.54 14.62
CA LEU A 20 5.45 -12.59 14.16
C LEU A 20 5.45 -12.77 12.63
N HIS A 21 5.61 -11.68 11.87
CA HIS A 21 5.31 -11.67 10.44
C HIS A 21 6.51 -11.40 9.51
N ALA A 22 7.62 -10.86 10.00
CA ALA A 22 8.79 -10.53 9.19
C ALA A 22 9.41 -11.77 8.51
N ARG A 23 9.30 -12.93 9.15
CA ARG A 23 9.78 -14.23 8.62
C ARG A 23 9.00 -14.72 7.39
N ASN A 24 7.87 -14.11 7.05
CA ASN A 24 7.11 -14.44 5.84
C ASN A 24 7.75 -13.91 4.56
N TYR A 25 8.74 -13.03 4.66
CA TYR A 25 9.49 -12.53 3.50
C TYR A 25 10.58 -13.51 3.06
N THR A 26 10.85 -13.54 1.76
CA THR A 26 12.08 -14.16 1.25
C THR A 26 13.31 -13.40 1.76
N LEU A 27 14.44 -14.07 1.92
CA LEU A 27 15.66 -13.47 2.48
C LEU A 27 16.06 -12.15 1.79
N CYS A 28 16.01 -12.09 0.45
CA CYS A 28 16.35 -10.86 -0.28
C CYS A 28 15.39 -9.71 0.04
N THR A 29 14.08 -9.99 0.07
CA THR A 29 13.06 -8.98 0.41
C THR A 29 13.18 -8.54 1.86
N TYR A 30 13.42 -9.49 2.76
CA TYR A 30 13.65 -9.23 4.18
C TYR A 30 14.82 -8.27 4.40
N LEU A 31 16.00 -8.56 3.81
CA LEU A 31 17.19 -7.72 3.96
C LEU A 31 17.00 -6.31 3.38
N LEU A 32 16.28 -6.18 2.25
CA LEU A 32 15.93 -4.86 1.70
C LEU A 32 15.05 -4.05 2.66
N LYS A 33 14.04 -4.70 3.25
CA LYS A 33 13.15 -4.07 4.24
C LYS A 33 13.87 -3.71 5.53
N MET A 34 14.73 -4.58 6.05
CA MET A 34 15.55 -4.28 7.24
C MET A 34 16.48 -3.09 7.01
N ARG A 35 17.09 -3.01 5.82
CA ARG A 35 17.92 -1.86 5.43
C ARG A 35 17.13 -0.55 5.39
N GLU A 36 15.91 -0.57 4.84
CA GLU A 36 15.05 0.62 4.85
C GLU A 36 14.60 0.97 6.27
N PHE A 37 14.23 -0.02 7.08
CA PHE A 37 13.79 0.19 8.45
C PHE A 37 14.90 0.78 9.33
N TYR A 38 16.14 0.32 9.18
CA TYR A 38 17.33 0.93 9.77
C TYR A 38 17.50 2.39 9.34
N ARG A 39 17.38 2.68 8.04
CA ARG A 39 17.47 4.04 7.50
C ARG A 39 16.43 4.95 8.15
N TRP A 40 15.19 4.49 8.28
CA TRP A 40 14.11 5.21 8.96
C TRP A 40 14.45 5.47 10.43
N GLU A 41 14.76 4.42 11.19
CA GLU A 41 14.98 4.51 12.63
C GLU A 41 16.14 5.44 13.00
N LYS A 42 17.24 5.39 12.21
CA LYS A 42 18.42 6.24 12.44
C LYS A 42 18.28 7.64 11.81
N GLY A 43 17.21 7.90 11.06
CA GLY A 43 16.97 9.20 10.43
C GLY A 43 17.95 9.54 9.29
N PHE A 44 18.46 8.53 8.58
CA PHE A 44 19.41 8.75 7.47
C PHE A 44 18.72 9.35 6.23
N PRO A 45 19.25 10.45 5.64
CA PRO A 45 18.77 11.02 4.39
C PRO A 45 18.91 10.07 3.19
N PHE A 46 18.05 10.19 2.19
CA PHE A 46 17.95 9.28 1.03
C PHE A 46 19.18 9.21 0.13
N ASP A 47 19.96 10.27 0.07
CA ASP A 47 21.18 10.42 -0.73
C ASP A 47 22.44 9.88 -0.02
N VAL A 48 22.31 9.47 1.25
CA VAL A 48 23.42 8.95 2.05
C VAL A 48 23.48 7.42 1.97
N SER A 49 24.69 6.90 1.72
CA SER A 49 25.00 5.47 1.82
C SER A 49 25.04 5.03 3.29
N LEU A 50 24.45 3.88 3.59
CA LEU A 50 24.40 3.35 4.95
C LEU A 50 25.73 2.67 5.32
N PRO A 51 26.27 2.89 6.55
CA PRO A 51 27.42 2.14 7.04
C PRO A 51 27.10 0.64 7.13
N LYS A 52 27.89 -0.21 6.46
CA LYS A 52 27.58 -1.65 6.33
C LYS A 52 27.72 -2.40 7.66
N ASP A 53 28.76 -2.10 8.42
CA ASP A 53 29.05 -2.79 9.69
C ASP A 53 27.96 -2.45 10.72
N ASP A 54 27.64 -1.16 10.88
CA ASP A 54 26.57 -0.70 11.78
C ASP A 54 25.19 -1.27 11.43
N LEU A 55 24.91 -1.50 10.13
CA LEU A 55 23.68 -2.14 9.69
C LEU A 55 23.64 -3.62 10.10
N GLY A 56 24.75 -4.34 9.98
CA GLY A 56 24.84 -5.75 10.37
C GLY A 56 24.63 -5.96 11.87
N ASP A 57 25.28 -5.12 12.67
CA ASP A 57 25.12 -5.13 14.13
C ASP A 57 23.67 -4.78 14.52
N TRP A 58 23.09 -3.75 13.91
CA TRP A 58 21.70 -3.37 14.17
C TRP A 58 20.69 -4.46 13.78
N ILE A 59 20.89 -5.16 12.66
CA ILE A 59 20.02 -6.29 12.27
C ILE A 59 20.05 -7.37 13.36
N THR A 60 21.24 -7.69 13.87
CA THR A 60 21.41 -8.70 14.91
C THR A 60 20.71 -8.28 16.21
N GLU A 61 20.86 -7.02 16.62
CA GLU A 61 20.16 -6.46 17.78
C GLU A 61 18.64 -6.48 17.60
N ARG A 62 18.16 -6.13 16.41
CA ARG A 62 16.74 -6.11 16.06
C ARG A 62 16.12 -7.50 16.10
N GLU A 63 16.81 -8.49 15.55
CA GLU A 63 16.37 -9.89 15.57
C GLU A 63 16.35 -10.44 17.00
N ALA A 64 17.40 -10.18 17.79
CA ALA A 64 17.44 -10.59 19.20
C ALA A 64 16.32 -9.97 20.05
N LEU A 65 15.91 -8.73 19.74
CA LEU A 65 14.75 -8.10 20.36
C LEU A 65 13.44 -8.77 19.90
N TRP A 66 13.28 -9.03 18.60
CA TRP A 66 12.07 -9.68 18.09
C TRP A 66 11.87 -11.09 18.64
N GLU A 67 12.94 -11.88 18.79
CA GLU A 67 12.88 -13.20 19.44
C GLU A 67 12.30 -13.15 20.85
N GLN A 68 12.54 -12.06 21.59
CA GLN A 68 11.99 -11.86 22.94
C GLN A 68 10.51 -11.45 22.92
N LEU A 69 10.05 -10.85 21.82
CA LEU A 69 8.70 -10.28 21.67
C LEU A 69 7.69 -11.23 21.03
N GLU A 70 8.12 -12.33 20.39
CA GLU A 70 7.24 -13.25 19.64
C GLU A 70 6.07 -13.81 20.47
N ILE A 71 6.21 -13.87 21.79
CA ILE A 71 5.17 -14.39 22.70
C ILE A 71 4.40 -13.29 23.44
N ASP A 72 4.77 -12.02 23.22
CA ASP A 72 4.15 -10.89 23.90
C ASP A 72 2.80 -10.54 23.28
N ARG A 73 1.93 -9.93 24.10
CA ARG A 73 0.65 -9.39 23.65
C ARG A 73 0.80 -7.92 23.31
N PHE A 74 0.01 -7.44 22.36
CA PHE A 74 -0.09 -6.00 22.09
C PHE A 74 -0.52 -5.25 23.34
N GLU A 75 0.15 -4.13 23.59
CA GLU A 75 -0.07 -3.28 24.74
C GLU A 75 -1.15 -2.23 24.47
N PRO A 76 -2.04 -1.95 25.44
CA PRO A 76 -3.01 -0.88 25.32
C PRO A 76 -2.32 0.49 25.33
N LEU A 77 -2.84 1.41 24.53
CA LEU A 77 -2.35 2.79 24.47
C LEU A 77 -2.87 3.57 25.69
N ARG A 78 -1.96 4.27 26.36
CA ARG A 78 -2.28 5.14 27.51
C ARG A 78 -2.51 6.57 27.05
N LEU A 79 -3.76 6.98 26.98
CA LEU A 79 -4.14 8.36 26.66
C LEU A 79 -4.83 8.97 27.90
N GLY A 80 -4.15 9.92 28.54
CA GLY A 80 -4.60 10.49 29.82
C GLY A 80 -4.67 9.43 30.93
N GLN A 81 -5.88 9.17 31.43
CA GLN A 81 -6.15 8.12 32.44
C GLN A 81 -6.70 6.83 31.81
N SER A 82 -6.98 6.84 30.50
CA SER A 82 -7.57 5.72 29.79
C SER A 82 -6.49 4.74 29.31
N GLN A 83 -6.82 3.45 29.34
CA GLN A 83 -6.10 2.41 28.61
C GLN A 83 -7.02 1.92 27.49
N ILE A 84 -6.60 2.13 26.26
CA ILE A 84 -7.41 1.84 25.07
C ILE A 84 -6.76 0.68 24.32
N ASP A 85 -7.55 -0.29 23.90
CA ASP A 85 -7.07 -1.40 23.08
C ASP A 85 -6.42 -0.87 21.79
N PRO A 86 -5.26 -1.41 21.35
CA PRO A 86 -4.54 -0.87 20.21
C PRO A 86 -5.31 -1.00 18.88
N PHE A 87 -6.36 -1.81 18.80
CA PHE A 87 -7.20 -1.90 17.60
C PHE A 87 -8.38 -0.92 17.62
N GLU A 88 -8.65 -0.22 18.72
CA GLU A 88 -9.68 0.82 18.82
C GLU A 88 -9.21 2.14 18.19
N THR A 89 -8.83 2.08 16.92
CA THR A 89 -8.22 3.17 16.14
C THR A 89 -9.09 4.43 16.14
N SER A 90 -10.42 4.27 16.03
CA SER A 90 -11.35 5.40 16.03
C SER A 90 -11.39 6.14 17.37
N VAL A 91 -11.34 5.41 18.49
CA VAL A 91 -11.31 5.98 19.85
C VAL A 91 -9.99 6.70 20.10
N ILE A 92 -8.87 6.09 19.73
CA ILE A 92 -7.53 6.68 19.89
C ILE A 92 -7.44 7.99 19.10
N ASN A 93 -7.90 8.02 17.85
CA ASN A 93 -7.81 9.23 17.02
C ASN A 93 -8.73 10.37 17.48
N GLN A 94 -9.82 10.12 18.21
CA GLN A 94 -10.62 11.19 18.82
C GLN A 94 -9.79 12.04 19.78
N GLU A 95 -8.80 11.46 20.45
CA GLU A 95 -7.91 12.18 21.36
C GLU A 95 -6.67 12.76 20.65
N LEU A 96 -6.12 12.03 19.66
CA LEU A 96 -4.86 12.40 19.01
C LEU A 96 -4.99 13.49 17.95
N THR A 97 -6.09 13.52 17.19
CA THR A 97 -6.25 14.43 16.05
C THR A 97 -6.22 15.90 16.46
N ALA A 98 -6.82 16.25 17.60
CA ALA A 98 -6.76 17.60 18.18
C ALA A 98 -5.35 18.03 18.59
N GLN A 99 -4.44 17.07 18.76
CA GLN A 99 -3.04 17.30 19.14
C GLN A 99 -2.10 17.25 17.92
N GLY A 100 -2.65 17.20 16.70
CA GLY A 100 -1.87 17.13 15.47
C GLY A 100 -1.21 15.77 15.24
N LEU A 101 -1.78 14.70 15.78
CA LEU A 101 -1.29 13.32 15.63
C LEU A 101 -2.37 12.42 15.03
N VAL A 102 -1.93 11.35 14.39
CA VAL A 102 -2.79 10.29 13.85
C VAL A 102 -2.17 8.93 14.14
N TYR A 103 -3.03 7.98 14.47
CA TYR A 103 -2.70 6.60 14.77
C TYR A 103 -3.50 5.65 13.88
N SER A 104 -2.94 4.49 13.59
CA SER A 104 -3.71 3.35 13.09
C SER A 104 -3.19 2.09 13.73
N GLY A 105 -4.11 1.21 14.12
CA GLY A 105 -3.85 -0.17 14.54
C GLY A 105 -4.89 -1.08 13.89
N GLY A 106 -4.48 -1.85 12.88
CA GLY A 106 -5.40 -2.65 12.07
C GLY A 106 -4.71 -3.88 11.49
N TYR A 107 -5.41 -4.60 10.60
CA TYR A 107 -4.87 -5.79 9.95
C TYR A 107 -4.68 -5.53 8.46
N GLY A 108 -3.51 -5.90 7.93
CA GLY A 108 -3.17 -5.79 6.51
C GLY A 108 -3.12 -7.15 5.81
N GLY A 109 -2.27 -7.23 4.78
CA GLY A 109 -2.09 -8.46 3.99
C GLY A 109 -1.68 -9.65 4.86
N TYR A 110 -2.25 -10.83 4.56
CA TYR A 110 -2.07 -12.06 5.35
C TYR A 110 -2.54 -11.95 6.81
N ALA A 111 -3.45 -11.02 7.11
CA ALA A 111 -3.93 -10.74 8.47
C ALA A 111 -2.81 -10.39 9.46
N ALA A 112 -1.72 -9.79 8.96
CA ALA A 112 -0.67 -9.25 9.81
C ALA A 112 -1.16 -7.94 10.45
N PRO A 113 -1.04 -7.78 11.79
CA PRO A 113 -1.29 -6.50 12.44
C PRO A 113 -0.34 -5.42 11.94
N HIS A 114 -0.81 -4.18 11.83
CA HIS A 114 0.00 -3.04 11.47
C HIS A 114 -0.33 -1.86 12.37
N PHE A 115 0.72 -1.21 12.88
CA PHE A 115 0.62 -0.08 13.77
C PHE A 115 1.48 1.08 13.27
N PHE A 116 0.95 2.30 13.39
CA PHE A 116 1.78 3.49 13.24
C PHE A 116 1.26 4.65 14.08
N LEU A 117 2.17 5.57 14.38
CA LEU A 117 1.88 6.88 14.97
C LEU A 117 2.63 7.93 14.15
N ALA A 118 1.95 8.99 13.75
CA ALA A 118 2.54 10.05 12.94
C ALA A 118 1.94 11.42 13.25
N GLU A 119 2.61 12.46 12.77
CA GLU A 119 2.05 13.80 12.66
C GLU A 119 0.85 13.79 11.70
N LEU A 120 -0.26 14.42 12.07
CA LEU A 120 -1.41 14.62 11.20
C LEU A 120 -1.17 15.89 10.36
N LEU A 121 -0.95 15.72 9.06
CA LEU A 121 -0.73 16.86 8.15
C LEU A 121 -2.04 17.56 7.81
N ARG A 122 -3.06 16.77 7.44
CA ARG A 122 -4.39 17.28 7.12
C ARG A 122 -5.44 16.19 7.20
N THR A 123 -6.68 16.63 7.40
CA THR A 123 -7.87 15.82 7.25
C THR A 123 -8.65 16.29 6.03
N GLU A 124 -9.26 15.36 5.32
CA GLU A 124 -10.13 15.68 4.20
C GLU A 124 -11.27 14.67 4.09
N ARG A 125 -12.24 14.97 3.22
CA ARG A 125 -13.30 14.05 2.85
C ARG A 125 -13.28 13.83 1.35
N ARG A 126 -13.44 12.59 0.93
CA ARG A 126 -13.57 12.19 -0.47
C ARG A 126 -14.82 11.32 -0.58
N GLU A 127 -15.83 11.78 -1.33
CA GLU A 127 -17.12 11.05 -1.44
C GLU A 127 -17.78 10.74 -0.08
N GLY A 128 -17.55 11.60 0.91
CA GLY A 128 -18.04 11.40 2.28
C GLY A 128 -17.11 10.54 3.16
N LEU A 129 -16.18 9.78 2.57
CA LEU A 129 -15.18 9.00 3.28
C LEU A 129 -14.17 9.92 3.99
N PRO A 130 -13.96 9.78 5.31
CA PRO A 130 -12.89 10.46 6.03
C PRO A 130 -11.51 10.00 5.54
N VAL A 131 -10.63 10.96 5.29
CA VAL A 131 -9.24 10.73 4.88
C VAL A 131 -8.32 11.44 5.85
N LEU A 132 -7.35 10.71 6.42
CA LEU A 132 -6.33 11.21 7.32
C LEU A 132 -4.97 11.08 6.68
N ILE A 133 -4.31 12.21 6.42
CA ILE A 133 -3.00 12.24 5.77
C ILE A 133 -1.93 12.44 6.85
N ALA A 134 -1.18 11.39 7.08
CA ALA A 134 -0.06 11.31 8.00
C ALA A 134 1.23 11.82 7.35
N GLY A 135 2.01 12.58 8.13
CA GLY A 135 3.30 13.14 7.76
C GLY A 135 4.45 12.32 8.32
N ARG A 136 5.28 12.98 9.15
CA ARG A 136 6.42 12.33 9.79
C ARG A 136 5.94 11.25 10.75
N GLU A 137 6.55 10.08 10.65
CA GLU A 137 6.22 8.92 11.48
C GLU A 137 7.08 8.91 12.74
N HIS A 138 6.42 8.76 13.89
CA HIS A 138 7.06 8.58 15.19
C HIS A 138 7.27 7.11 15.54
N ALA A 139 6.38 6.24 15.06
CA ALA A 139 6.48 4.79 15.21
C ALA A 139 5.88 4.10 13.98
N ARG A 140 6.49 2.99 13.54
CA ARG A 140 6.00 2.16 12.44
C ARG A 140 6.53 0.73 12.49
N ASP A 141 5.81 -0.17 11.84
CA ASP A 141 6.30 -1.49 11.48
C ASP A 141 7.40 -1.41 10.41
N MET A 142 8.15 -2.50 10.26
CA MET A 142 9.03 -2.72 9.11
C MET A 142 8.19 -2.71 7.82
N ALA A 143 7.04 -3.37 7.82
CA ALA A 143 6.07 -3.31 6.75
C ALA A 143 5.22 -2.02 6.85
N ALA A 144 5.55 -1.00 6.05
CA ALA A 144 4.88 0.29 6.10
C ALA A 144 4.08 0.58 4.82
N PRO A 145 2.87 0.00 4.66
CA PRO A 145 2.02 0.29 3.51
C PRO A 145 1.65 1.78 3.50
N PRO A 146 1.71 2.47 2.34
CA PRO A 146 1.51 3.91 2.28
C PRO A 146 0.04 4.33 2.33
N ALA A 147 -0.89 3.41 2.10
CA ALA A 147 -2.32 3.65 2.08
C ALA A 147 -3.07 2.45 2.67
N MET A 148 -4.17 2.71 3.38
CA MET A 148 -5.04 1.66 3.94
C MET A 148 -6.42 2.23 4.28
N LEU A 149 -7.47 1.50 3.92
CA LEU A 149 -8.81 1.68 4.46
C LEU A 149 -9.00 0.85 5.74
N LEU A 150 -9.36 1.50 6.85
CA LEU A 150 -9.64 0.84 8.13
C LEU A 150 -10.88 1.45 8.76
N ASP A 151 -11.87 0.61 9.11
CA ASP A 151 -13.14 1.01 9.75
C ASP A 151 -13.82 2.21 9.08
N GLY A 152 -13.83 2.22 7.75
CA GLY A 152 -14.43 3.31 6.96
C GLY A 152 -13.66 4.63 7.03
N THR A 153 -12.38 4.61 7.41
CA THR A 153 -11.46 5.75 7.36
C THR A 153 -10.22 5.40 6.54
N LEU A 154 -9.86 6.27 5.60
CA LEU A 154 -8.70 6.09 4.74
C LEU A 154 -7.49 6.79 5.36
N PHE A 155 -6.42 6.03 5.58
CA PHE A 155 -5.15 6.54 6.08
C PHE A 155 -4.13 6.59 4.94
N ILE A 156 -3.57 7.76 4.66
CA ILE A 156 -2.42 7.93 3.76
C ILE A 156 -1.19 8.29 4.58
N ARG A 157 -0.12 7.52 4.45
CA ARG A 157 1.16 7.72 5.12
C ARG A 157 2.16 8.33 4.14
N ARG A 158 2.23 9.66 4.09
CA ARG A 158 3.06 10.41 3.13
C ARG A 158 4.55 10.08 3.26
N GLU A 159 5.06 9.93 4.49
CA GLU A 159 6.46 9.51 4.68
C GLU A 159 6.72 8.11 4.13
N SER A 160 5.83 7.15 4.41
CA SER A 160 5.92 5.79 3.85
C SER A 160 5.84 5.78 2.32
N MET A 161 4.97 6.59 1.72
CA MET A 161 4.90 6.76 0.26
C MET A 161 6.23 7.26 -0.30
N ARG A 162 6.78 8.33 0.27
CA ARG A 162 8.06 8.90 -0.15
C ARG A 162 9.20 7.88 -0.10
N ARG A 163 9.24 7.07 0.96
CA ARG A 163 10.24 6.00 1.15
C ARG A 163 10.08 4.88 0.11
N MET A 164 8.85 4.43 -0.13
CA MET A 164 8.55 3.44 -1.16
C MET A 164 8.96 3.93 -2.56
N LEU A 165 8.71 5.21 -2.88
CA LEU A 165 9.12 5.81 -4.15
C LEU A 165 10.63 5.86 -4.29
N TRP A 166 11.34 6.26 -3.24
CA TRP A 166 12.80 6.23 -3.21
C TRP A 166 13.34 4.82 -3.49
N GLU A 167 12.80 3.78 -2.85
CA GLU A 167 13.23 2.40 -3.10
C GLU A 167 13.02 1.97 -4.56
N LYS A 168 11.89 2.37 -5.18
CA LYS A 168 11.60 2.10 -6.59
C LYS A 168 12.56 2.84 -7.52
N ILE A 169 12.90 4.09 -7.20
CA ILE A 169 13.88 4.88 -7.96
C ILE A 169 15.27 4.24 -7.87
N GLU A 170 15.70 3.82 -6.69
CA GLU A 170 16.97 3.12 -6.50
C GLU A 170 17.02 1.80 -7.28
N GLU A 171 15.94 1.00 -7.22
CA GLU A 171 15.84 -0.24 -8.01
C GLU A 171 15.97 0.03 -9.51
N TRP A 172 15.29 1.07 -10.01
CA TRP A 172 15.38 1.46 -11.41
C TRP A 172 16.77 1.97 -11.78
N ARG A 173 17.41 2.81 -10.94
CA ARG A 173 18.76 3.35 -11.18
C ARG A 173 19.82 2.25 -11.35
N TRP A 174 19.63 1.10 -10.73
CA TRP A 174 20.52 -0.06 -10.92
C TRP A 174 20.31 -0.77 -12.26
N LYS A 175 19.09 -0.81 -12.78
CA LYS A 175 18.74 -1.51 -14.04
C LYS A 175 18.84 -0.61 -15.26
N GLN A 176 18.48 0.66 -15.11
CA GLN A 176 18.42 1.70 -16.14
C GLN A 176 17.66 1.30 -17.41
N HIS A 177 16.60 0.49 -17.25
CA HIS A 177 15.75 0.12 -18.38
C HIS A 177 14.96 1.33 -18.88
N GLN A 178 14.83 1.47 -20.20
CA GLN A 178 13.98 2.49 -20.84
C GLN A 178 12.52 2.02 -20.87
N ASP A 179 11.93 1.90 -19.67
CA ASP A 179 10.59 1.38 -19.44
C ASP A 179 9.61 2.46 -18.94
N ALA A 180 8.44 2.04 -18.44
CA ALA A 180 7.45 2.97 -17.90
C ALA A 180 7.97 3.74 -16.67
N MET A 181 8.86 3.16 -15.85
CA MET A 181 9.45 3.87 -14.72
C MET A 181 10.37 4.99 -15.20
N ALA A 182 11.19 4.74 -16.22
CA ALA A 182 12.02 5.78 -16.83
C ALA A 182 11.17 6.97 -17.32
N ARG A 183 10.01 6.70 -17.93
CA ARG A 183 9.10 7.76 -18.40
C ARG A 183 8.43 8.51 -17.27
N ALA A 184 8.07 7.83 -16.18
CA ALA A 184 7.54 8.46 -14.98
C ALA A 184 8.57 9.39 -14.35
N MET A 185 9.82 8.92 -14.21
CA MET A 185 10.91 9.71 -13.65
C MET A 185 11.27 10.92 -14.52
N ALA A 186 11.20 10.79 -15.85
CA ALA A 186 11.44 11.90 -16.78
C ALA A 186 10.43 13.06 -16.66
N GLN A 187 9.33 12.90 -15.90
CA GLN A 187 8.41 13.99 -15.59
C GLN A 187 8.88 14.90 -14.45
N TYR A 188 9.98 14.53 -13.77
CA TYR A 188 10.52 15.27 -12.62
C TYR A 188 12.02 15.52 -12.81
N ASP A 189 12.52 16.63 -12.26
CA ASP A 189 13.93 17.03 -12.39
C ASP A 189 14.82 16.45 -11.27
N PHE A 190 15.01 15.13 -11.28
CA PHE A 190 15.84 14.43 -10.29
C PHE A 190 17.33 14.76 -10.38
N ASP A 191 17.78 15.35 -11.50
CA ASP A 191 19.18 15.72 -11.72
C ASP A 191 19.49 17.10 -11.13
N ALA A 192 18.55 18.06 -11.21
CA ALA A 192 18.73 19.39 -10.61
C ALA A 192 18.45 19.42 -9.10
N ASP A 193 17.35 18.81 -8.65
CA ASP A 193 16.97 18.77 -7.23
C ASP A 193 16.25 17.46 -6.89
N PHE A 194 17.04 16.48 -6.42
CA PHE A 194 16.53 15.17 -6.04
C PHE A 194 15.45 15.24 -4.96
N THR A 195 15.64 16.09 -3.95
CA THR A 195 14.70 16.20 -2.82
C THR A 195 13.38 16.76 -3.30
N GLN A 196 13.41 17.88 -4.04
CA GLN A 196 12.18 18.49 -4.56
C GLN A 196 11.45 17.57 -5.54
N ALA A 197 12.18 16.91 -6.46
CA ALA A 197 11.59 15.96 -7.40
C ALA A 197 10.91 14.78 -6.69
N LEU A 198 11.53 14.25 -5.63
CA LEU A 198 10.94 13.18 -4.82
C LEU A 198 9.70 13.67 -4.06
N GLU A 199 9.68 14.90 -3.54
CA GLU A 199 8.49 15.48 -2.89
C GLU A 199 7.33 15.65 -3.89
N GLN A 200 7.60 16.15 -5.09
CA GLN A 200 6.60 16.30 -6.15
C GLN A 200 6.02 14.95 -6.57
N MET A 201 6.89 13.95 -6.80
CA MET A 201 6.45 12.59 -7.10
C MET A 201 5.65 11.98 -5.95
N THR A 202 6.04 12.26 -4.70
CA THR A 202 5.29 11.81 -3.52
C THR A 202 3.89 12.38 -3.49
N ASP A 203 3.71 13.68 -3.73
CA ASP A 203 2.39 14.29 -3.72
C ASP A 203 1.51 13.76 -4.87
N ASN A 204 2.10 13.50 -6.04
CA ASN A 204 1.39 12.88 -7.16
C ASN A 204 0.92 11.46 -6.83
N GLU A 205 1.81 10.61 -6.29
CA GLU A 205 1.47 9.22 -6.02
C GLU A 205 0.64 9.04 -4.74
N VAL A 206 0.66 9.99 -3.82
CA VAL A 206 -0.33 10.07 -2.73
C VAL A 206 -1.75 10.17 -3.30
N GLU A 207 -1.96 11.01 -4.31
CA GLU A 207 -3.28 11.11 -4.96
C GLU A 207 -3.61 9.83 -5.73
N SER A 208 -2.67 9.25 -6.49
CA SER A 208 -2.86 7.95 -7.15
C SER A 208 -3.29 6.85 -6.18
N ALA A 209 -2.64 6.77 -5.01
CA ALA A 209 -2.96 5.78 -3.98
C ALA A 209 -4.34 6.04 -3.37
N LEU A 210 -4.67 7.30 -3.08
CA LEU A 210 -6.00 7.68 -2.60
C LEU A 210 -7.10 7.28 -3.59
N LEU A 211 -6.89 7.49 -4.88
CA LEU A 211 -7.83 7.08 -5.93
C LEU A 211 -8.00 5.56 -5.98
N HIS A 212 -6.92 4.79 -5.78
CA HIS A 212 -6.95 3.33 -5.72
C HIS A 212 -7.78 2.85 -4.53
N GLU A 213 -7.50 3.34 -3.31
CA GLU A 213 -8.26 2.99 -2.11
C GLU A 213 -9.76 3.36 -2.23
N ILE A 214 -10.08 4.51 -2.83
CA ILE A 214 -11.48 4.88 -3.13
C ILE A 214 -12.10 3.90 -4.12
N GLY A 215 -11.34 3.46 -5.12
CA GLY A 215 -11.76 2.44 -6.06
C GLY A 215 -12.05 1.10 -5.37
N GLU A 216 -11.19 0.67 -4.45
CA GLU A 216 -11.39 -0.56 -3.67
C GLU A 216 -12.62 -0.44 -2.79
N TRP A 217 -12.80 0.68 -2.09
CA TRP A 217 -13.98 0.96 -1.29
C TRP A 217 -15.28 0.90 -2.11
N ARG A 218 -15.29 1.49 -3.31
CA ARG A 218 -16.43 1.42 -4.23
C ARG A 218 -16.69 -0.02 -4.71
N ALA A 219 -15.62 -0.77 -5.01
CA ALA A 219 -15.73 -2.16 -5.42
C ALA A 219 -16.32 -3.03 -4.29
N GLU A 220 -15.86 -2.85 -3.06
CA GLU A 220 -16.40 -3.58 -1.90
C GLU A 220 -17.87 -3.21 -1.61
N ALA A 221 -18.23 -1.93 -1.73
CA ALA A 221 -19.62 -1.51 -1.62
C ALA A 221 -20.53 -2.15 -2.70
N LEU A 222 -20.01 -2.35 -3.91
CA LEU A 222 -20.72 -3.03 -5.00
C LEU A 222 -20.85 -4.53 -4.78
N LEU A 223 -19.79 -5.17 -4.26
CA LEU A 223 -19.69 -6.63 -4.12
C LEU A 223 -20.34 -7.15 -2.82
N GLY A 224 -20.45 -6.29 -1.79
CA GLY A 224 -21.10 -6.58 -0.52
C GLY A 224 -20.33 -7.55 0.38
N GLU A 225 -21.00 -8.02 1.44
CA GLU A 225 -20.41 -8.85 2.51
C GLU A 225 -19.91 -10.22 2.04
N ASP A 226 -20.39 -10.71 0.89
CA ASP A 226 -19.93 -11.97 0.31
C ASP A 226 -18.48 -11.88 -0.20
N TRP A 227 -17.96 -10.67 -0.46
CA TRP A 227 -16.59 -10.51 -0.96
C TRP A 227 -15.52 -10.86 0.09
N PRO A 228 -15.56 -10.31 1.32
CA PRO A 228 -14.72 -10.80 2.41
C PRO A 228 -14.82 -12.31 2.64
N ALA A 229 -16.03 -12.89 2.55
CA ALA A 229 -16.24 -14.34 2.70
C ALA A 229 -15.55 -15.15 1.59
N LEU A 230 -15.65 -14.71 0.33
CA LEU A 230 -14.91 -15.28 -0.79
C LEU A 230 -13.40 -15.20 -0.54
N LEU A 231 -12.86 -14.03 -0.17
CA LEU A 231 -11.43 -13.85 0.08
C LEU A 231 -10.92 -14.79 1.17
N LEU A 232 -11.70 -14.99 2.23
CA LEU A 232 -11.38 -15.96 3.28
C LEU A 232 -11.36 -17.40 2.74
N ALA A 233 -12.36 -17.78 1.92
CA ALA A 233 -12.46 -19.11 1.35
C ALA A 233 -11.33 -19.46 0.37
N VAL A 234 -10.75 -18.46 -0.30
CA VAL A 234 -9.64 -18.66 -1.24
C VAL A 234 -8.26 -18.33 -0.65
N SER A 235 -8.20 -17.95 0.63
CA SER A 235 -6.98 -17.49 1.30
C SER A 235 -5.82 -18.49 1.18
N GLY A 236 -4.63 -17.98 0.88
CA GLY A 236 -3.41 -18.79 0.71
C GLY A 236 -3.36 -19.59 -0.60
N SER A 237 -4.31 -19.40 -1.51
CA SER A 237 -4.36 -20.09 -2.80
C SER A 237 -4.07 -19.16 -3.98
N ARG A 238 -3.86 -19.74 -5.18
CA ARG A 238 -3.84 -18.97 -6.44
C ARG A 238 -5.16 -18.22 -6.67
N GLY A 239 -6.28 -18.75 -6.16
CA GLY A 239 -7.59 -18.10 -6.23
C GLY A 239 -7.61 -16.74 -5.54
N GLU A 240 -6.91 -16.59 -4.40
CA GLU A 240 -6.77 -15.28 -3.73
C GLU A 240 -6.05 -14.27 -4.63
N ILE A 241 -4.94 -14.69 -5.26
CA ILE A 241 -4.15 -13.82 -6.14
C ILE A 241 -5.00 -13.33 -7.33
N VAL A 242 -5.82 -14.20 -7.90
CA VAL A 242 -6.77 -13.86 -8.97
C VAL A 242 -7.86 -12.92 -8.45
N ALA A 243 -8.51 -13.26 -7.34
CA ALA A 243 -9.62 -12.47 -6.79
C ALA A 243 -9.19 -11.03 -6.44
N ARG A 244 -8.02 -10.87 -5.78
CA ARG A 244 -7.45 -9.55 -5.50
C ARG A 244 -7.15 -8.78 -6.79
N ALA A 245 -6.49 -9.41 -7.77
CA ALA A 245 -6.20 -8.75 -9.03
C ALA A 245 -7.47 -8.30 -9.81
N VAL A 246 -8.56 -9.07 -9.72
CA VAL A 246 -9.86 -8.67 -10.28
C VAL A 246 -10.44 -7.45 -9.56
N ARG A 247 -10.39 -7.42 -8.22
CA ARG A 247 -10.81 -6.25 -7.43
C ARG A 247 -9.97 -5.02 -7.76
N ASP A 248 -8.65 -5.16 -7.81
CA ASP A 248 -7.74 -4.05 -8.13
C ASP A 248 -8.05 -3.47 -9.52
N HIS A 249 -8.31 -4.31 -10.52
CA HIS A 249 -8.71 -3.84 -11.84
C HIS A 249 -10.06 -3.13 -11.84
N LEU A 250 -11.03 -3.62 -11.08
CA LEU A 250 -12.32 -2.95 -10.91
C LEU A 250 -12.13 -1.58 -10.23
N ALA A 251 -11.35 -1.51 -9.15
CA ALA A 251 -11.00 -0.28 -8.46
C ALA A 251 -10.32 0.72 -9.40
N ASP A 252 -9.30 0.27 -10.14
CA ASP A 252 -8.51 1.14 -11.01
C ASP A 252 -9.30 1.61 -12.24
N CYS A 253 -10.15 0.76 -12.81
CA CYS A 253 -10.97 1.15 -13.96
C CYS A 253 -12.16 2.05 -13.59
N THR A 254 -12.55 2.08 -12.30
CA THR A 254 -13.67 2.91 -11.83
C THR A 254 -13.23 4.21 -11.15
N SER A 255 -11.98 4.29 -10.67
CA SER A 255 -11.46 5.43 -9.91
C SER A 255 -10.11 5.92 -10.43
N THR A 256 -9.05 5.13 -10.25
CA THR A 256 -7.65 5.53 -10.51
C THR A 256 -7.41 5.99 -11.94
N LEU A 257 -7.58 5.09 -12.90
CA LEU A 257 -7.24 5.33 -14.30
C LEU A 257 -8.13 6.38 -14.96
N PRO A 258 -9.48 6.39 -14.77
CA PRO A 258 -10.31 7.47 -15.29
C PRO A 258 -9.84 8.85 -14.84
N THR A 259 -9.54 9.00 -13.55
CA THR A 259 -9.12 10.28 -12.98
C THR A 259 -7.76 10.72 -13.51
N LEU A 260 -6.77 9.81 -13.53
CA LEU A 260 -5.46 10.11 -14.10
C LEU A 260 -5.54 10.47 -15.59
N LEU A 261 -6.42 9.82 -16.35
CA LEU A 261 -6.66 10.14 -17.75
C LEU A 261 -7.31 11.51 -17.90
N ASP A 262 -8.35 11.82 -17.15
CA ASP A 262 -9.06 13.10 -17.23
C ASP A 262 -8.19 14.30 -16.85
N GLN A 263 -7.26 14.10 -15.92
CA GLN A 263 -6.24 15.09 -15.55
C GLN A 263 -5.06 15.13 -16.53
N GLU A 264 -5.00 14.22 -17.51
CA GLU A 264 -3.85 14.00 -18.39
C GLU A 264 -2.53 13.84 -17.60
N ASN A 265 -2.61 13.18 -16.45
CA ASN A 265 -1.49 13.01 -15.53
C ASN A 265 -0.51 11.95 -16.08
N ALA A 266 0.36 12.37 -16.99
CA ALA A 266 1.33 11.50 -17.63
C ALA A 266 2.26 10.80 -16.62
N ALA A 267 2.69 11.52 -15.57
CA ALA A 267 3.55 10.98 -14.52
C ALA A 267 2.89 9.81 -13.78
N GLY A 268 1.66 10.01 -13.30
CA GLY A 268 0.89 8.98 -12.61
C GLY A 268 0.53 7.81 -13.51
N LEU A 269 0.20 8.05 -14.79
CA LEU A 269 -0.05 6.97 -15.76
C LEU A 269 1.21 6.12 -15.98
N HIS A 270 2.36 6.75 -16.25
CA HIS A 270 3.62 6.01 -16.41
C HIS A 270 3.97 5.22 -15.14
N PHE A 271 3.80 5.81 -13.96
CA PHE A 271 4.07 5.13 -12.70
C PHE A 271 3.10 3.96 -12.46
N TYR A 272 1.81 4.10 -12.77
CA TYR A 272 0.84 3.01 -12.72
C TYR A 272 1.32 1.82 -13.57
N PHE A 273 1.68 2.07 -14.84
CA PHE A 273 2.12 1.02 -15.76
C PHE A 273 3.49 0.43 -15.40
N ALA A 274 4.37 1.20 -14.75
CA ALA A 274 5.61 0.68 -14.17
C ALA A 274 5.36 -0.33 -13.05
N ASN A 275 4.21 -0.26 -12.39
CA ASN A 275 3.82 -1.12 -11.27
C ASN A 275 2.75 -2.17 -11.64
N LEU A 276 2.21 -2.15 -12.87
CA LEU A 276 1.31 -3.17 -13.39
C LEU A 276 2.07 -4.48 -13.67
N LYS A 277 2.15 -5.36 -12.66
CA LYS A 277 2.92 -6.62 -12.69
C LYS A 277 2.08 -7.81 -12.23
N GLY A 278 2.67 -9.00 -12.32
CA GLY A 278 2.06 -10.24 -11.83
C GLY A 278 0.68 -10.52 -12.42
N MET A 279 -0.24 -11.00 -11.56
CA MET A 279 -1.58 -11.40 -11.98
C MET A 279 -2.38 -10.25 -12.61
N ARG A 280 -2.25 -9.01 -12.11
CA ARG A 280 -2.94 -7.86 -12.73
C ARG A 280 -2.55 -7.71 -14.20
N ARG A 281 -1.26 -7.78 -14.53
CA ARG A 281 -0.80 -7.71 -15.93
C ARG A 281 -1.24 -8.92 -16.75
N GLU A 282 -1.27 -10.11 -16.16
CA GLU A 282 -1.68 -11.34 -16.85
C GLU A 282 -3.18 -11.35 -17.21
N LEU A 283 -4.02 -10.80 -16.33
CA LEU A 283 -5.47 -10.74 -16.51
C LEU A 283 -5.91 -9.67 -17.52
N PHE A 284 -5.13 -8.60 -17.67
CA PHE A 284 -5.49 -7.46 -18.51
C PHE A 284 -4.36 -7.03 -19.47
N PRO A 285 -3.87 -7.93 -20.36
CA PRO A 285 -2.79 -7.62 -21.29
C PRO A 285 -3.15 -6.47 -22.25
N GLU A 286 -4.42 -6.36 -22.66
CA GLU A 286 -4.91 -5.35 -23.60
C GLU A 286 -4.77 -3.92 -23.03
N LEU A 287 -4.78 -3.78 -21.69
CA LEU A 287 -4.49 -2.51 -21.03
C LEU A 287 -3.04 -2.07 -21.27
N SER A 288 -2.10 -3.02 -21.26
CA SER A 288 -0.69 -2.73 -21.57
C SER A 288 -0.49 -2.37 -23.04
N GLU A 289 -1.21 -3.01 -23.95
CA GLU A 289 -1.20 -2.69 -25.39
C GLU A 289 -1.73 -1.28 -25.66
N ALA A 290 -2.82 -0.90 -24.98
CA ALA A 290 -3.39 0.44 -25.07
C ALA A 290 -2.42 1.52 -24.53
N TYR A 291 -1.68 1.21 -23.46
CA TYR A 291 -0.60 2.07 -22.97
C TYR A 291 0.55 2.22 -23.97
N GLN A 292 1.02 1.14 -24.61
CA GLN A 292 2.07 1.25 -25.63
C GLN A 292 1.62 2.10 -26.83
N SER A 293 0.34 1.96 -27.23
CA SER A 293 -0.23 2.81 -28.29
C SER A 293 -0.20 4.30 -27.94
N TRP A 294 -0.39 4.65 -26.66
CA TRP A 294 -0.23 6.03 -26.19
C TRP A 294 1.24 6.46 -26.22
N VAL A 295 2.16 5.63 -25.72
CA VAL A 295 3.60 5.94 -25.69
C VAL A 295 4.17 6.17 -27.08
N GLU A 296 3.77 5.38 -28.07
CA GLU A 296 4.26 5.47 -29.45
C GLU A 296 3.55 6.56 -30.26
N GLY A 297 2.23 6.70 -30.07
CA GLY A 297 1.38 7.54 -30.90
C GLY A 297 0.95 8.87 -30.28
N GLY A 298 1.30 9.13 -29.02
CA GLY A 298 0.94 10.33 -28.26
C GLY A 298 -0.55 10.51 -27.98
N ARG A 299 -1.39 9.51 -28.26
CA ARG A 299 -2.86 9.62 -28.18
C ARG A 299 -3.44 8.74 -27.09
N LEU A 300 -4.09 9.36 -26.10
CA LEU A 300 -4.73 8.68 -24.96
C LEU A 300 -6.04 7.94 -25.32
N GLN A 301 -6.59 8.14 -26.52
CA GLN A 301 -7.92 7.64 -26.89
C GLN A 301 -8.08 6.12 -26.72
N ALA A 302 -7.09 5.34 -27.13
CA ALA A 302 -7.13 3.88 -27.00
C ALA A 302 -7.13 3.46 -25.52
N LEU A 303 -6.30 4.11 -24.71
CA LEU A 303 -6.23 3.86 -23.27
C LEU A 303 -7.54 4.27 -22.55
N ARG A 304 -8.12 5.43 -22.90
CA ARG A 304 -9.43 5.86 -22.39
C ARG A 304 -10.52 4.84 -22.70
N ALA A 305 -10.60 4.39 -23.95
CA ALA A 305 -11.59 3.39 -24.35
C ALA A 305 -11.40 2.06 -23.60
N MET A 306 -10.15 1.60 -23.42
CA MET A 306 -9.84 0.38 -22.69
C MET A 306 -10.26 0.45 -21.21
N VAL A 307 -9.97 1.58 -20.55
CA VAL A 307 -10.35 1.81 -19.15
C VAL A 307 -11.87 1.87 -18.98
N GLN A 308 -12.57 2.58 -19.88
CA GLN A 308 -14.04 2.66 -19.87
C GLN A 308 -14.71 1.30 -20.06
N GLN A 309 -14.15 0.43 -20.91
CA GLN A 309 -14.64 -0.94 -21.10
C GLN A 309 -14.24 -1.87 -19.95
N GLY A 310 -13.12 -1.57 -19.27
CA GLY A 310 -12.61 -2.33 -18.15
C GLY A 310 -13.57 -2.33 -16.95
N ALA A 311 -14.17 -1.18 -16.61
CA ALA A 311 -15.06 -1.07 -15.45
C ALA A 311 -16.22 -2.10 -15.45
N PRO A 312 -17.08 -2.19 -16.48
CA PRO A 312 -18.13 -3.20 -16.52
C PRO A 312 -17.57 -4.62 -16.61
N ARG A 313 -16.50 -4.86 -17.39
CA ARG A 313 -15.85 -6.18 -17.51
C ARG A 313 -15.39 -6.74 -16.16
N TRP A 314 -14.69 -5.93 -15.37
CA TRP A 314 -14.15 -6.37 -14.08
C TRP A 314 -15.22 -6.47 -13.01
N SER A 315 -16.29 -5.66 -13.11
CA SER A 315 -17.49 -5.82 -12.28
C SER A 315 -18.17 -7.16 -12.55
N GLU A 316 -18.42 -7.51 -13.82
CA GLU A 316 -19.01 -8.80 -14.20
C GLU A 316 -18.13 -9.97 -13.77
N THR A 317 -16.81 -9.84 -13.94
CA THR A 317 -15.83 -10.86 -13.52
C THR A 317 -15.87 -11.06 -12.01
N ALA A 318 -15.87 -9.99 -11.21
CA ALA A 318 -15.94 -10.07 -9.76
C ALA A 318 -17.25 -10.73 -9.28
N MET A 319 -18.38 -10.39 -9.90
CA MET A 319 -19.67 -11.03 -9.64
C MET A 319 -19.67 -12.53 -10.00
N HIS A 320 -18.97 -12.92 -11.07
CA HIS A 320 -18.80 -14.32 -11.43
C HIS A 320 -17.98 -15.09 -10.37
N LEU A 321 -16.94 -14.48 -9.80
CA LEU A 321 -16.18 -15.10 -8.70
C LEU A 321 -17.08 -15.34 -7.47
N LEU A 322 -17.94 -14.38 -7.12
CA LEU A 322 -18.92 -14.53 -6.05
C LEU A 322 -19.92 -15.66 -6.35
N GLN A 323 -20.37 -15.79 -7.60
CA GLN A 323 -21.26 -16.86 -8.00
C GLN A 323 -20.60 -18.23 -7.81
N LEU A 324 -19.35 -18.41 -8.25
CA LEU A 324 -18.59 -19.65 -8.04
C LEU A 324 -18.44 -19.97 -6.55
N HIS A 325 -18.21 -18.96 -5.70
CA HIS A 325 -18.15 -19.16 -4.26
C HIS A 325 -19.49 -19.63 -3.68
N ARG A 326 -20.61 -19.02 -4.10
CA ARG A 326 -21.96 -19.39 -3.62
C ARG A 326 -22.37 -20.80 -4.06
N GLU A 327 -22.04 -21.18 -5.29
CA GLU A 327 -22.40 -22.48 -5.85
C GLU A 327 -21.50 -23.61 -5.34
N ASN A 328 -20.19 -23.36 -5.25
CA ASN A 328 -19.18 -24.36 -4.91
C ASN A 328 -18.18 -23.89 -3.83
N PRO A 329 -18.61 -23.60 -2.59
CA PRO A 329 -17.72 -23.05 -1.56
C PRO A 329 -16.45 -23.88 -1.33
N GLY A 330 -16.55 -25.22 -1.41
CA GLY A 330 -15.44 -26.13 -1.16
C GLY A 330 -14.41 -26.26 -2.28
N SER A 331 -14.72 -25.87 -3.51
CA SER A 331 -13.81 -25.96 -4.67
C SER A 331 -13.53 -24.63 -5.35
N CYS A 332 -14.20 -23.55 -4.93
CA CYS A 332 -14.06 -22.21 -5.53
C CYS A 332 -12.61 -21.73 -5.62
N ALA A 333 -11.76 -22.00 -4.61
CA ALA A 333 -10.34 -21.62 -4.65
C ALA A 333 -9.58 -22.21 -5.85
N VAL A 334 -9.87 -23.48 -6.19
CA VAL A 334 -9.25 -24.17 -7.34
C VAL A 334 -9.87 -23.70 -8.65
N GLU A 335 -11.18 -23.55 -8.69
CA GLU A 335 -11.90 -23.09 -9.89
C GLU A 335 -11.46 -21.68 -10.30
N ILE A 336 -11.45 -20.74 -9.35
CA ILE A 336 -11.00 -19.37 -9.58
C ILE A 336 -9.52 -19.35 -9.99
N GLY A 337 -8.68 -20.16 -9.34
CA GLY A 337 -7.26 -20.26 -9.71
C GLY A 337 -7.02 -20.77 -11.14
N ARG A 338 -7.96 -21.52 -11.72
CA ARG A 338 -7.90 -22.08 -13.09
C ARG A 338 -8.45 -21.16 -14.17
N LEU A 339 -9.32 -20.20 -13.84
CA LEU A 339 -9.95 -19.29 -14.81
C LEU A 339 -8.94 -18.55 -15.72
N TYR A 340 -7.67 -18.47 -15.28
CA TYR A 340 -6.58 -17.81 -15.98
C TYR A 340 -5.26 -18.59 -15.88
N ALA A 341 -5.35 -19.92 -15.85
CA ALA A 341 -4.17 -20.77 -16.06
C ALA A 341 -3.88 -20.87 -17.57
N LYS A 342 -2.63 -20.61 -17.97
CA LYS A 342 -2.15 -20.84 -19.33
C LYS A 342 -1.82 -22.30 -19.57
#